data_AF-S5SY29-F1
#
_entry.id   AF-S5SY29-F1
#
_cell.length_a   1.000
_cell.length_b   1.000
_cell.length_c   1.000
_cell.angle_alpha   90.00
_cell.angle_beta   90.00
_cell.angle_gamma   90.00
#
_symmetry.space_group_name_H-M   'P 1'
#
loop_
_entity.id
_entity.type
_entity.pdbx_description
1 polymer ?
#
loop_
_entity_poly.entity_id
_entity_poly.type
_entity_poly.pdbx_seq_one_letter_code
_entity_poly.pdbx_strand_id
1 'polypeptide(L)'
;MHRFSALLAVSALALAGCTATPSPTVTAPDEVGLLAAADLTGRDVAGIIDHLDVLPANVRPEDLSAIVYSDQLVLSTPDEEISMDLPEDVAYISVAPFVTHTHDCTYHSLTTCVGEMRNARIEVTITEDDTGAVLVDETTTTFDNGFIGYWLPRDISGIITITQGEFTGSAPFSTGADAITCITDLRLQSPALQRL
;
A
#
# COMPACT_ATOMS: atom_id res chain seq x y z
N MET A 1 -11.33 -17.87 76.38
CA MET A 1 -10.80 -19.20 76.03
C MET A 1 -11.64 -19.75 74.89
N HIS A 2 -11.12 -19.75 73.66
CA HIS A 2 -11.16 -20.86 72.70
C HIS A 2 -10.55 -20.33 71.40
N ARG A 3 -9.41 -20.94 71.05
CA ARG A 3 -8.62 -20.69 69.85
C ARG A 3 -9.30 -21.38 68.68
N PHE A 4 -9.44 -20.72 67.55
CA PHE A 4 -9.61 -21.39 66.26
C PHE A 4 -8.78 -20.67 65.20
N SER A 5 -7.66 -21.30 64.86
CA SER A 5 -6.88 -21.05 63.65
C SER A 5 -7.60 -21.69 62.46
N ALA A 6 -7.70 -21.01 61.32
CA ALA A 6 -7.90 -21.68 60.03
C ALA A 6 -7.46 -20.81 58.84
N LEU A 7 -6.36 -21.27 58.23
CA LEU A 7 -5.94 -21.24 56.83
C LEU A 7 -6.03 -19.93 56.01
N LEU A 8 -4.84 -19.37 55.73
CA LEU A 8 -4.54 -18.62 54.51
C LEU A 8 -4.67 -19.58 53.30
N ALA A 9 -5.53 -19.22 52.33
CA ALA A 9 -5.51 -19.79 50.99
C ALA A 9 -4.74 -18.82 50.07
N VAL A 10 -3.57 -19.23 49.61
CA VAL A 10 -2.81 -18.52 48.57
C VAL A 10 -3.29 -19.06 47.22
N SER A 11 -4.08 -18.25 46.51
CA SER A 11 -4.50 -18.56 45.14
C SER A 11 -3.40 -18.14 44.17
N ALA A 12 -2.69 -19.12 43.59
CA ALA A 12 -1.77 -18.89 42.48
C ALA A 12 -2.58 -18.68 41.18
N LEU A 13 -2.59 -17.46 40.66
CA LEU A 13 -3.19 -17.11 39.38
C LEU A 13 -2.16 -17.45 38.27
N ALA A 14 -2.35 -18.56 37.57
CA ALA A 14 -1.55 -18.89 36.39
C ALA A 14 -2.09 -18.12 35.18
N LEU A 15 -1.35 -17.11 34.71
CA LEU A 15 -1.59 -16.50 33.40
C LEU A 15 -1.17 -17.50 32.32
N ALA A 16 -2.15 -18.16 31.69
CA ALA A 16 -1.95 -18.83 30.40
C ALA A 16 -1.86 -17.74 29.32
N GLY A 17 -0.64 -17.28 29.03
CA GLY A 17 -0.37 -16.47 27.84
C GLY A 17 -0.46 -17.36 26.60
N CYS A 18 -1.52 -17.21 25.82
CA CYS A 18 -1.61 -17.83 24.49
C CYS A 18 -0.65 -17.09 23.55
N THR A 19 0.55 -17.63 23.35
CA THR A 19 1.39 -17.28 22.21
C THR A 19 0.78 -17.94 20.97
N ALA A 20 0.01 -17.19 20.18
CA ALA A 20 -0.41 -17.63 18.86
C ALA A 20 0.86 -17.86 18.02
N THR A 21 1.13 -19.11 17.67
CA THR A 21 2.20 -19.48 16.75
C THR A 21 1.68 -19.18 15.35
N PRO A 22 2.37 -18.38 14.51
CA PRO A 22 1.96 -18.20 13.13
C PRO A 22 1.99 -19.56 12.41
N SER A 23 0.88 -19.92 11.78
CA SER A 23 0.81 -21.11 10.92
C SER A 23 1.66 -20.86 9.67
N PRO A 24 2.41 -21.85 9.17
CA PRO A 24 3.07 -21.70 7.88
C PRO A 24 2.02 -21.61 6.77
N THR A 25 2.03 -20.52 6.02
CA THR A 25 1.27 -20.38 4.77
C THR A 25 1.80 -21.42 3.79
N VAL A 26 0.94 -22.35 3.36
CA VAL A 26 1.29 -23.33 2.31
C VAL A 26 0.98 -22.67 0.97
N THR A 27 2.02 -22.14 0.33
CA THR A 27 1.96 -21.61 -1.03
C THR A 27 1.51 -22.69 -2.02
N ALA A 28 0.56 -22.35 -2.90
CA ALA A 28 0.02 -23.28 -3.89
C ALA A 28 1.05 -23.62 -5.00
N PRO A 29 0.99 -24.79 -5.65
CA PRO A 29 1.93 -25.15 -6.73
C PRO A 29 1.96 -24.15 -7.89
N ASP A 30 0.80 -23.60 -8.23
CA ASP A 30 0.59 -22.59 -9.28
C ASP A 30 1.29 -21.26 -8.91
N GLU A 31 1.15 -20.84 -7.64
CA GLU A 31 1.89 -19.69 -7.08
C GLU A 31 3.41 -19.87 -7.16
N VAL A 32 3.95 -21.06 -6.84
CA VAL A 32 5.40 -21.32 -7.00
C VAL A 32 5.84 -21.19 -8.45
N GLY A 33 5.05 -21.72 -9.39
CA GLY A 33 5.35 -21.73 -10.82
C GLY A 33 5.45 -20.33 -11.40
N LEU A 34 4.41 -19.52 -11.19
CA LEU A 34 4.35 -18.15 -11.69
C LEU A 34 5.43 -17.25 -11.07
N LEU A 35 5.63 -17.33 -9.75
CA LEU A 35 6.66 -16.53 -9.09
C LEU A 35 8.08 -16.90 -9.56
N ALA A 36 8.32 -18.15 -9.92
CA ALA A 36 9.58 -18.56 -10.53
C ALA A 36 9.74 -18.02 -11.96
N ALA A 37 8.68 -18.10 -12.77
CA ALA A 37 8.69 -17.59 -14.15
C ALA A 37 8.88 -16.06 -14.21
N ALA A 38 8.36 -15.33 -13.23
CA ALA A 38 8.44 -13.88 -13.13
C ALA A 38 9.68 -13.35 -12.39
N ASP A 39 10.60 -14.22 -11.95
CA ASP A 39 11.77 -13.86 -11.11
C ASP A 39 11.39 -13.17 -9.77
N LEU A 40 10.26 -13.57 -9.20
CA LEU A 40 9.69 -13.05 -7.95
C LEU A 40 9.85 -13.99 -6.75
N THR A 41 10.50 -15.15 -6.95
CA THR A 41 10.66 -16.17 -5.92
C THR A 41 11.37 -15.64 -4.67
N GLY A 42 10.85 -16.00 -3.50
CA GLY A 42 11.45 -15.66 -2.20
C GLY A 42 11.10 -14.26 -1.68
N ARG A 43 10.23 -13.53 -2.37
CA ARG A 43 9.62 -12.27 -1.90
C ARG A 43 8.24 -12.56 -1.32
N ASP A 44 7.88 -11.84 -0.27
CA ASP A 44 6.49 -11.75 0.17
C ASP A 44 5.70 -10.78 -0.73
N VAL A 45 4.37 -10.75 -0.57
CA VAL A 45 3.47 -9.90 -1.36
C VAL A 45 3.89 -8.42 -1.34
N ALA A 46 4.30 -7.91 -0.17
CA ALA A 46 4.74 -6.53 -0.02
C ALA A 46 6.05 -6.29 -0.78
N GLY A 47 7.03 -7.18 -0.64
CA GLY A 47 8.29 -7.13 -1.36
C GLY A 47 8.16 -7.33 -2.87
N ILE A 48 7.10 -7.98 -3.36
CA ILE A 48 6.76 -8.04 -4.80
C ILE A 48 6.23 -6.69 -5.26
N ILE A 49 5.26 -6.11 -4.55
CA ILE A 49 4.68 -4.80 -4.87
C ILE A 49 5.75 -3.72 -4.92
N ASP A 50 6.55 -3.62 -3.85
CA ASP A 50 7.65 -2.64 -3.75
C ASP A 50 8.66 -2.81 -4.88
N HIS A 51 8.98 -4.06 -5.25
CA HIS A 51 9.91 -4.34 -6.32
C HIS A 51 9.37 -3.90 -7.68
N LEU A 52 8.13 -4.29 -8.01
CA LEU A 52 7.53 -4.05 -9.31
C LEU A 52 7.19 -2.57 -9.54
N ASP A 53 6.72 -1.83 -8.52
CA ASP A 53 6.32 -0.43 -8.72
C ASP A 53 7.53 0.46 -9.07
N VAL A 54 8.69 0.17 -8.49
CA VAL A 54 9.93 0.93 -8.75
C VAL A 54 10.70 0.44 -9.98
N LEU A 55 10.30 -0.67 -10.61
CA LEU A 55 10.96 -1.16 -11.82
C LEU A 55 10.88 -0.10 -12.93
N PRO A 56 12.03 0.28 -13.54
CA PRO A 56 12.04 1.17 -14.68
C PRO A 56 11.14 0.66 -15.81
N ALA A 57 10.38 1.54 -16.43
CA ALA A 57 9.35 1.15 -17.39
C ALA A 57 9.90 0.34 -18.57
N ASN A 58 11.16 0.57 -18.94
CA ASN A 58 11.83 -0.11 -20.05
C ASN A 58 12.34 -1.52 -19.73
N VAL A 59 12.25 -1.97 -18.47
CA VAL A 59 12.65 -3.32 -18.05
C VAL A 59 11.50 -4.11 -17.42
N ARG A 60 10.28 -3.58 -17.46
CA ARG A 60 9.10 -4.27 -16.95
C ARG A 60 8.79 -5.50 -17.82
N PRO A 61 8.38 -6.63 -17.23
CA PRO A 61 8.05 -7.82 -18.01
C PRO A 61 6.81 -7.56 -18.88
N GLU A 62 6.90 -7.88 -20.18
CA GLU A 62 5.79 -7.64 -21.14
C GLU A 62 4.60 -8.59 -20.92
N ASP A 63 4.88 -9.83 -20.49
CA ASP A 63 3.88 -10.89 -20.33
C ASP A 63 3.36 -11.02 -18.88
N LEU A 64 3.68 -10.05 -18.00
CA LEU A 64 3.21 -10.02 -16.62
C LEU A 64 2.25 -8.86 -16.38
N SER A 65 1.02 -9.17 -15.98
CA SER A 65 0.10 -8.24 -15.34
C SER A 65 0.25 -8.35 -13.83
N ALA A 66 0.36 -7.23 -13.14
CA ALA A 66 0.40 -7.18 -11.68
C ALA A 66 -0.49 -6.04 -11.17
N ILE A 67 -1.64 -6.38 -10.59
CA ILE A 67 -2.66 -5.43 -10.16
C ILE A 67 -2.81 -5.50 -8.65
N VAL A 68 -2.69 -4.35 -7.98
CA VAL A 68 -2.91 -4.24 -6.53
C VAL A 68 -4.37 -3.86 -6.28
N TYR A 69 -5.13 -4.77 -5.70
CA TYR A 69 -6.46 -4.49 -5.15
C TYR A 69 -6.34 -4.08 -3.68
N SER A 70 -7.47 -3.74 -3.06
CA SER A 70 -7.53 -3.30 -1.66
C SER A 70 -7.00 -4.37 -0.68
N ASP A 71 -7.21 -5.65 -0.97
CA ASP A 71 -6.91 -6.77 -0.07
C ASP A 71 -5.95 -7.82 -0.67
N GLN A 72 -5.61 -7.72 -1.95
CA GLN A 72 -4.78 -8.73 -2.63
C GLN A 72 -3.95 -8.15 -3.79
N LEU A 73 -2.84 -8.81 -4.07
CA LEU A 73 -2.08 -8.66 -5.31
C LEU A 73 -2.51 -9.78 -6.26
N VAL A 74 -2.95 -9.41 -7.46
CA VAL A 74 -3.21 -10.37 -8.53
C VAL A 74 -2.07 -10.31 -9.54
N LEU A 75 -1.44 -11.46 -9.77
CA LEU A 75 -0.43 -11.65 -10.80
C LEU A 75 -0.99 -12.56 -11.89
N SER A 76 -0.93 -12.11 -13.14
CA SER A 76 -1.43 -12.87 -14.28
C SER A 76 -0.43 -12.87 -15.44
N THR A 77 -0.29 -14.02 -16.07
CA THR A 77 0.39 -14.25 -17.36
C THR A 77 -0.65 -14.72 -18.39
N PRO A 78 -0.29 -14.96 -19.66
CA PRO A 78 -1.24 -15.51 -20.63
C PRO A 78 -1.84 -16.87 -20.25
N ASP A 79 -1.13 -17.67 -19.45
CA ASP A 79 -1.49 -19.07 -19.15
C ASP A 79 -2.02 -19.27 -17.72
N GLU A 80 -1.66 -18.37 -16.79
CA GLU A 80 -1.85 -18.57 -15.36
C GLU A 80 -2.16 -17.26 -14.62
N GLU A 81 -2.97 -17.35 -13.57
CA GLU A 81 -3.29 -16.25 -12.67
C GLU A 81 -3.27 -16.74 -11.22
N ILE A 82 -2.65 -15.95 -10.34
CA ILE A 82 -2.60 -16.19 -8.91
C ILE A 82 -3.00 -14.94 -8.15
N SER A 83 -3.55 -15.12 -6.96
CA SER A 83 -3.84 -14.04 -6.02
C SER A 83 -3.12 -14.28 -4.70
N MET A 84 -2.56 -13.19 -4.15
CA MET A 84 -1.81 -13.19 -2.89
C MET A 84 -2.42 -12.14 -1.97
N ASP A 85 -2.93 -12.57 -0.81
CA ASP A 85 -3.50 -11.65 0.18
C ASP A 85 -2.45 -10.63 0.65
N LEU A 86 -2.84 -9.35 0.70
CA LEU A 86 -2.04 -8.31 1.35
C LEU A 86 -2.02 -8.53 2.88
N PRO A 87 -1.05 -7.94 3.60
CA PRO A 87 -1.07 -7.95 5.06
C PRO A 87 -2.39 -7.42 5.65
N GLU A 88 -2.80 -8.00 6.78
CA GLU A 88 -4.09 -7.68 7.43
C GLU A 88 -4.15 -6.28 8.05
N ASP A 89 -3.01 -5.62 8.26
CA ASP A 89 -2.91 -4.36 8.99
C ASP A 89 -2.58 -3.15 8.12
N VAL A 90 -2.12 -3.38 6.88
CA VAL A 90 -1.76 -2.32 5.93
C VAL A 90 -2.40 -2.49 4.56
N ALA A 91 -2.66 -1.38 3.90
CA ALA A 91 -3.07 -1.30 2.50
C ALA A 91 -2.01 -0.53 1.70
N TYR A 92 -1.88 -0.87 0.41
CA TYR A 92 -1.02 -0.14 -0.51
C TYR A 92 -1.83 0.84 -1.35
N ILE A 93 -1.40 2.10 -1.37
CA ILE A 93 -1.91 3.12 -2.28
C ILE A 93 -0.79 3.62 -3.18
N SER A 94 -1.06 3.81 -4.46
CA SER A 94 -0.13 4.39 -5.42
C SER A 94 -0.72 5.65 -6.04
N VAL A 95 0.05 6.73 -6.05
CA VAL A 95 -0.40 8.08 -6.42
C VAL A 95 0.44 8.60 -7.57
N ALA A 96 -0.20 9.06 -8.64
CA ALA A 96 0.46 9.76 -9.74
C ALA A 96 -0.05 11.21 -9.82
N PRO A 97 0.72 12.20 -9.32
CA PRO A 97 0.36 13.60 -9.50
C PRO A 97 0.51 14.02 -10.97
N PHE A 98 -0.27 15.01 -11.38
CA PHE A 98 -0.18 15.59 -12.72
C PHE A 98 -0.47 17.09 -12.76
N VAL A 99 0.00 17.77 -13.79
CA VAL A 99 -0.25 19.17 -14.12
C VAL A 99 -1.17 19.29 -15.34
N THR A 100 -0.89 18.53 -16.40
CA THR A 100 -1.55 18.70 -17.71
C THR A 100 -2.55 17.59 -18.02
N HIS A 101 -2.13 16.34 -17.91
CA HIS A 101 -2.96 15.19 -18.31
C HIS A 101 -2.92 14.06 -17.29
N THR A 102 -4.01 13.31 -17.22
CA THR A 102 -4.15 12.12 -16.39
C THR A 102 -4.95 11.05 -17.14
N HIS A 103 -5.18 9.93 -16.48
CA HIS A 103 -5.98 8.79 -16.96
C HIS A 103 -6.78 8.21 -15.80
N ASP A 104 -7.93 7.63 -16.10
CA ASP A 104 -8.74 6.93 -15.11
C ASP A 104 -8.00 5.66 -14.65
N CYS A 105 -7.95 5.45 -13.34
CA CYS A 105 -7.29 4.29 -12.74
C CYS A 105 -7.98 3.97 -11.41
N THR A 106 -8.48 2.74 -11.27
CA THR A 106 -9.17 2.28 -10.03
C THR A 106 -8.23 1.44 -9.19
N TYR A 107 -7.60 0.44 -9.80
CA TYR A 107 -6.63 -0.42 -9.15
C TYR A 107 -5.28 -0.27 -9.83
N HIS A 108 -4.23 -0.11 -9.03
CA HIS A 108 -2.91 0.22 -9.55
C HIS A 108 -2.32 -0.97 -10.29
N SER A 109 -1.93 -0.75 -11.55
CA SER A 109 -1.15 -1.72 -12.31
C SER A 109 0.32 -1.41 -12.18
N LEU A 110 1.04 -2.28 -11.48
CA LEU A 110 2.48 -2.16 -11.25
C LEU A 110 3.28 -2.32 -12.55
N THR A 111 2.72 -2.97 -13.57
CA THR A 111 3.42 -3.24 -14.83
C THR A 111 3.04 -2.27 -15.94
N THR A 112 1.85 -1.66 -15.92
CA THR A 112 1.36 -0.86 -17.07
C THR A 112 0.98 0.59 -16.78
N CYS A 113 0.70 0.99 -15.53
CA CYS A 113 0.36 2.37 -15.23
C CYS A 113 1.56 3.31 -15.42
N VAL A 114 1.33 4.45 -16.06
CA VAL A 114 2.33 5.52 -16.27
C VAL A 114 1.69 6.88 -16.02
N GLY A 115 2.21 7.59 -15.03
CA GLY A 115 1.88 8.97 -14.70
C GLY A 115 2.71 9.99 -15.48
N GLU A 116 2.22 11.23 -15.54
CA GLU A 116 2.87 12.34 -16.24
C GLU A 116 4.21 12.72 -15.59
N MET A 117 4.24 12.80 -14.25
CA MET A 117 5.36 13.35 -13.50
C MET A 117 6.40 12.28 -13.15
N ARG A 118 7.17 11.79 -14.13
CA ARG A 118 8.22 10.77 -13.94
C ARG A 118 9.51 11.35 -13.34
N ASN A 119 10.12 10.64 -12.39
CA ASN A 119 11.39 11.03 -11.77
C ASN A 119 11.39 12.48 -11.22
N ALA A 120 10.24 12.94 -10.73
CA ALA A 120 9.99 14.30 -10.32
C ALA A 120 10.15 14.45 -8.81
N ARG A 121 10.95 15.43 -8.37
CA ARG A 121 11.07 15.76 -6.95
C ARG A 121 9.81 16.47 -6.47
N ILE A 122 9.25 15.99 -5.36
CA ILE A 122 7.98 16.45 -4.79
C ILE A 122 8.02 16.41 -3.26
N GLU A 123 7.15 17.20 -2.63
CA GLU A 123 6.85 17.18 -1.20
C GLU A 123 5.48 16.53 -1.01
N VAL A 124 5.37 15.60 -0.06
CA VAL A 124 4.16 14.80 0.17
C VAL A 124 3.77 14.86 1.64
N THR A 125 2.52 15.21 1.90
CA THR A 125 1.90 15.10 3.22
C THR A 125 0.66 14.23 3.11
N ILE A 126 0.53 13.22 3.98
CA ILE A 126 -0.68 12.39 4.10
C ILE A 126 -1.23 12.58 5.51
N THR A 127 -2.48 13.01 5.61
CA THR A 127 -3.14 13.28 6.90
C THR A 127 -4.44 12.49 7.01
N GLU A 128 -4.64 11.80 8.13
CA GLU A 128 -5.87 11.08 8.46
C GLU A 128 -7.00 12.05 8.88
N ASP A 129 -8.22 11.83 8.38
CA ASP A 129 -9.36 12.73 8.66
C ASP A 129 -9.82 12.69 10.12
N ASP A 130 -9.94 11.50 10.70
CA ASP A 130 -10.59 11.30 12.01
C ASP A 130 -9.77 11.87 13.17
N THR A 131 -8.45 11.74 13.10
CA THR A 131 -7.53 12.13 14.18
C THR A 131 -6.74 13.40 13.85
N GLY A 132 -6.63 13.75 12.56
CA GLY A 132 -5.69 14.76 12.08
C GLY A 132 -4.22 14.31 12.17
N ALA A 133 -3.96 13.02 12.36
CA ALA A 133 -2.60 12.49 12.42
C ALA A 133 -1.92 12.60 11.05
N VAL A 134 -0.69 13.09 11.07
CA VAL A 134 0.20 13.08 9.89
C VAL A 134 0.81 11.69 9.78
N LEU A 135 0.44 10.96 8.73
CA LEU A 135 0.91 9.60 8.43
C LEU A 135 2.23 9.64 7.64
N VAL A 136 2.36 10.62 6.75
CA VAL A 136 3.55 10.85 5.92
C VAL A 136 3.81 12.35 5.84
N ASP A 137 5.07 12.75 5.97
CA ASP A 137 5.56 14.11 5.70
C ASP A 137 7.01 14.00 5.22
N GLU A 138 7.20 14.07 3.90
CA GLU A 138 8.51 13.84 3.30
C GLU A 138 8.74 14.62 2.00
N THR A 139 10.01 14.70 1.62
CA THR A 139 10.41 15.07 0.27
C THR A 139 10.95 13.85 -0.44
N THR A 140 10.35 13.48 -1.56
CA THR A 140 10.68 12.27 -2.31
C THR A 140 10.77 12.53 -3.82
N THR A 141 11.05 11.48 -4.59
CA THR A 141 11.05 11.50 -6.07
C THR A 141 10.06 10.46 -6.56
N THR A 142 9.16 10.82 -7.46
CA THR A 142 8.30 9.84 -8.14
C THR A 142 9.15 8.80 -8.87
N PHE A 143 8.67 7.57 -8.94
CA PHE A 143 9.37 6.49 -9.63
C PHE A 143 9.43 6.74 -11.14
N ASP A 144 10.09 5.83 -11.86
CA ASP A 144 10.20 5.95 -13.31
C ASP A 144 8.83 5.84 -14.01
N ASN A 145 7.82 5.21 -13.40
CA ASN A 145 6.45 5.24 -13.92
C ASN A 145 5.68 6.53 -13.55
N GLY A 146 6.26 7.45 -12.78
CA GLY A 146 5.59 8.68 -12.35
C GLY A 146 4.64 8.53 -11.16
N PHE A 147 4.62 7.35 -10.52
CA PHE A 147 3.88 7.12 -9.28
C PHE A 147 4.78 7.24 -8.05
N ILE A 148 4.15 7.31 -6.87
CA ILE A 148 4.73 7.05 -5.55
C ILE A 148 3.79 6.11 -4.80
N GLY A 149 4.37 5.15 -4.09
CA GLY A 149 3.63 4.15 -3.32
C GLY A 149 3.72 4.36 -1.81
N TYR A 150 2.64 4.11 -1.09
CA TYR A 150 2.61 4.15 0.37
C TYR A 150 1.85 2.97 0.95
N TRP A 151 2.47 2.33 1.94
CA TRP A 151 1.83 1.39 2.85
C TRP A 151 1.21 2.18 4.01
N LEU A 152 -0.12 2.20 4.09
CA LEU A 152 -0.88 2.92 5.11
C LEU A 152 -1.68 1.94 5.97
N PRO A 153 -2.05 2.31 7.22
CA PRO A 153 -2.98 1.52 8.01
C PRO A 153 -4.28 1.21 7.24
N ARG A 154 -4.87 0.05 7.48
CA ARG A 154 -6.21 -0.26 6.95
C ARG A 154 -7.31 0.55 7.64
N ASP A 155 -8.45 0.61 6.96
CA ASP A 155 -9.71 1.16 7.48
C ASP A 155 -9.64 2.63 7.93
N ILE A 156 -8.83 3.43 7.23
CA ILE A 156 -8.74 4.88 7.43
C ILE A 156 -9.12 5.65 6.16
N SER A 157 -9.37 6.94 6.32
CA SER A 157 -9.49 7.91 5.22
C SER A 157 -8.70 9.18 5.54
N GLY A 158 -8.43 9.97 4.51
CA GLY A 158 -7.69 11.20 4.70
C GLY A 158 -7.44 11.95 3.40
N ILE A 159 -6.50 12.88 3.47
CA ILE A 159 -6.06 13.70 2.35
C ILE A 159 -4.58 13.46 2.08
N ILE A 160 -4.26 13.26 0.80
CA ILE A 160 -2.90 13.32 0.26
C ILE A 160 -2.72 14.70 -0.36
N THR A 161 -1.71 15.43 0.09
CA THR A 161 -1.30 16.71 -0.49
C THR A 161 0.09 16.54 -1.10
N ILE A 162 0.23 16.96 -2.35
CA ILE A 162 1.52 16.95 -3.07
C ILE A 162 1.85 18.37 -3.51
N THR A 163 3.10 18.77 -3.32
CA THR A 163 3.64 20.05 -3.75
C THR A 163 4.89 19.88 -4.60
N GLN A 164 4.98 20.65 -5.67
CA GLN A 164 6.18 20.81 -6.50
C GLN A 164 6.42 22.31 -6.76
N GLY A 165 7.35 22.90 -6.01
CA GLY A 165 7.62 24.33 -6.09
C GLY A 165 6.37 25.13 -5.70
N GLU A 166 5.84 25.92 -6.64
CA GLU A 166 4.61 26.69 -6.41
C GLU A 166 3.31 25.93 -6.73
N PHE A 167 3.40 24.73 -7.34
CA PHE A 167 2.24 23.94 -7.70
C PHE A 167 1.86 23.02 -6.55
N THR A 168 0.59 23.01 -6.17
CA THR A 168 0.06 22.14 -5.12
C THR A 168 -1.27 21.54 -5.55
N GLY A 169 -1.54 20.33 -5.08
CA GLY A 169 -2.78 19.60 -5.33
C GLY A 169 -3.07 18.68 -4.17
N SER A 170 -4.33 18.26 -4.06
CA SER A 170 -4.73 17.30 -3.03
C SER A 170 -5.83 16.39 -3.54
N ALA A 171 -5.83 15.16 -3.05
CA ALA A 171 -6.85 14.16 -3.34
C ALA A 171 -7.23 13.40 -2.07
N PRO A 172 -8.50 13.00 -1.90
CA PRO A 172 -8.87 12.11 -0.82
C PRO A 172 -8.32 10.71 -1.07
N PHE A 173 -8.12 9.95 0.00
CA PHE A 173 -7.82 8.52 -0.05
C PHE A 173 -8.66 7.76 0.98
N SER A 174 -8.78 6.45 0.76
CA SER A 174 -9.30 5.49 1.74
C SER A 174 -8.53 4.19 1.64
N THR A 175 -8.48 3.43 2.74
CA THR A 175 -7.87 2.09 2.82
C THR A 175 -8.86 1.03 3.31
N GLY A 176 -10.16 1.28 3.14
CA GLY A 176 -11.23 0.31 3.44
C GLY A 176 -11.32 -0.83 2.42
N ALA A 177 -12.19 -1.80 2.69
CA ALA A 177 -12.30 -3.05 1.92
C ALA A 177 -12.54 -2.86 0.41
N ASP A 178 -13.29 -1.84 0.00
CA ASP A 178 -13.60 -1.55 -1.42
C ASP A 178 -12.81 -0.33 -1.96
N ALA A 179 -11.74 0.07 -1.27
CA ALA A 179 -10.99 1.26 -1.64
C ALA A 179 -10.21 1.08 -2.96
N ILE A 180 -10.14 2.17 -3.72
CA ILE A 180 -9.24 2.27 -4.88
C ILE A 180 -7.80 2.30 -4.39
N THR A 181 -6.89 1.70 -5.15
CA THR A 181 -5.45 1.67 -4.84
C THR A 181 -4.63 2.57 -5.76
N CYS A 182 -5.27 3.15 -6.78
CA CYS A 182 -4.66 4.02 -7.77
C CYS A 182 -5.26 5.42 -7.69
N ILE A 183 -4.45 6.42 -7.35
CA ILE A 183 -4.89 7.81 -7.25
C ILE A 183 -4.21 8.61 -8.35
N THR A 184 -4.94 8.84 -9.43
CA THR A 184 -4.51 9.63 -10.60
C THR A 184 -5.24 10.98 -10.70
N ASP A 185 -6.24 11.21 -9.84
CA ASP A 185 -7.02 12.45 -9.75
C ASP A 185 -6.38 13.50 -8.84
N LEU A 186 -5.04 13.58 -8.80
CA LEU A 186 -4.31 14.57 -8.01
C LEU A 186 -3.64 15.60 -8.93
N ARG A 187 -4.38 16.66 -9.27
CA ARG A 187 -3.88 17.74 -10.12
C ARG A 187 -3.14 18.80 -9.32
N LEU A 188 -1.87 19.05 -9.66
CA LEU A 188 -1.10 20.17 -9.15
C LEU A 188 -1.42 21.44 -9.92
N GLN A 189 -1.73 22.51 -9.20
CA GLN A 189 -2.05 23.82 -9.77
C GLN A 189 -1.33 24.91 -9.01
N SER A 190 -0.94 25.98 -9.71
CA SER A 190 -0.39 27.15 -9.04
C SER A 190 -1.51 27.93 -8.33
N PRO A 191 -1.21 28.61 -7.21
CA PRO A 191 -2.16 29.48 -6.50
C PRO A 191 -2.83 30.54 -7.37
N ALA A 192 -2.20 30.93 -8.50
CA ALA A 192 -2.77 31.89 -9.44
C ALA A 192 -3.96 31.32 -10.23
N LEU A 193 -4.02 30.00 -10.45
CA LEU A 193 -5.08 29.32 -11.18
C LEU A 193 -6.23 28.85 -10.28
N GLN A 194 -6.01 28.71 -8.97
CA GLN A 194 -7.05 28.31 -8.00
C GLN A 194 -7.99 29.47 -7.59
N ARG A 195 -7.74 30.70 -8.06
CA ARG A 195 -8.52 31.92 -7.74
C ARG A 195 -9.43 32.39 -8.88
N LEU A 196 -9.54 31.63 -9.97
CA LEU A 196 -10.38 31.90 -11.13
C LEU A 196 -11.52 30.88 -11.19
#